data_AF-A0A8X7CJI7-F1
#
_entry.id   AF-A0A8X7CJI7-F1
#
_cell.length_a   1.000
_cell.length_b   1.000
_cell.length_c   1.000
_cell.angle_alpha   90.00
_cell.angle_beta   90.00
_cell.angle_gamma   90.00
#
_symmetry.space_group_name_H-M   'P 1'
#
loop_
_entity.id
_entity.type
_entity.pdbx_description
1 polymer ?
#
loop_
_entity_poly.entity_id
_entity_poly.type
_entity_poly.pdbx_seq_one_letter_code
_entity_poly.pdbx_strand_id
1 'polypeptide(L)' 'MLIILTFEQKYSLLESTRTFLFTPRTRADLPKGFPEDIPGIPYFLDSYVHPEVPLDKPLADHIAAAMKDVENKAKSSVNN' A
#
# COMPACT_ATOMS: atom_id res chain seq x y z
N MET A 1 -6.70 -2.21 -7.85
CA MET A 1 -7.13 -3.10 -6.74
C MET A 1 -7.73 -2.23 -5.64
N LEU A 2 -8.93 -2.53 -5.15
CA LEU A 2 -9.55 -1.77 -4.05
C LEU A 2 -8.96 -2.27 -2.74
N ILE A 3 -8.39 -1.37 -1.93
CA ILE A 3 -7.86 -1.71 -0.62
C ILE A 3 -8.71 -0.99 0.42
N ILE A 4 -9.33 -1.76 1.31
CA ILE A 4 -10.02 -1.18 2.45
C ILE A 4 -8.95 -0.80 3.48
N LEU A 5 -8.79 0.49 3.75
CA LEU A 5 -7.94 0.98 4.83
C LEU A 5 -8.86 1.38 5.98
N THR A 6 -8.89 0.59 7.04
CA THR A 6 -9.59 0.94 8.28
C THR A 6 -8.78 2.01 9.01
N PHE A 7 -9.46 3.07 9.45
CA PHE A 7 -8.83 4.33 9.89
C PHE A 7 -7.89 4.14 11.10
N GLU A 8 -8.14 3.12 11.92
CA GLU A 8 -7.41 2.90 13.17
C GLU A 8 -6.05 2.21 13.04
N GLN A 9 -5.73 1.53 11.93
CA GLN A 9 -4.52 0.68 11.88
C GLN A 9 -3.56 0.97 10.72
N LYS A 10 -3.96 1.78 9.73
CA LYS A 10 -3.17 1.95 8.50
C LYS A 10 -2.52 3.30 8.30
N TYR A 11 -2.98 4.36 8.95
CA TYR A 11 -2.28 5.64 8.88
C TYR A 11 -0.86 5.51 9.42
N SER A 12 -0.65 4.86 10.58
CA SER A 12 0.69 4.78 11.17
C SER A 12 1.69 3.90 10.37
N LEU A 13 1.27 2.74 9.84
CA LEU A 13 2.18 1.89 9.06
C LEU A 13 2.43 2.40 7.64
N LEU A 14 1.42 2.94 6.95
CA LEU A 14 1.55 3.41 5.57
C LEU A 14 1.96 4.89 5.46
N GLU A 15 1.67 5.78 6.41
CA GLU A 15 2.21 7.16 6.37
C GLU A 15 3.72 7.19 6.62
N SER A 16 4.24 6.25 7.40
CA SER A 16 5.69 6.12 7.63
C SER A 16 6.46 5.91 6.32
N THR A 17 5.78 5.36 5.31
CA THR A 17 6.30 5.14 3.97
C THR A 17 5.47 5.96 2.99
N ARG A 18 5.88 7.21 2.71
CA ARG A 18 5.36 8.08 1.63
C ARG A 18 5.61 7.51 0.22
N THR A 19 5.39 6.22 0.06
CA THR A 19 5.72 5.42 -1.11
C THR A 19 4.43 5.01 -1.80
N PHE A 20 3.32 4.81 -1.08
CA PHE A 20 2.05 4.42 -1.69
C PHE A 20 1.12 5.63 -1.86
N LEU A 21 0.61 5.82 -3.08
CA LEU A 21 -0.36 6.86 -3.40
C LEU A 21 -1.77 6.26 -3.38
N PHE A 22 -2.63 6.86 -2.57
CA PHE A 22 -4.00 6.41 -2.39
C PHE A 22 -5.01 7.51 -2.71
N THR A 23 -6.08 7.15 -3.41
CA THR A 23 -7.25 8.03 -3.59
C THR A 23 -8.36 7.60 -2.64
N PRO A 24 -8.81 8.49 -1.71
CA PRO A 24 -9.93 8.20 -0.82
C PRO A 24 -11.23 8.03 -1.60
N ARG A 25 -12.04 7.06 -1.18
CA ARG A 25 -13.40 6.82 -1.69
C ARG A 25 -14.44 7.00 -0.60
N THR A 26 -15.70 6.83 -0.97
CA THR A 26 -16.81 6.97 -0.01
C THR A 26 -17.12 5.63 0.64
N ARG A 27 -17.70 5.67 1.84
CA ARG A 27 -18.19 4.46 2.52
C ARG A 27 -19.26 3.71 1.70
N ALA A 28 -19.96 4.42 0.81
CA ALA A 28 -20.93 3.84 -0.11
C ALA A 28 -20.29 2.94 -1.19
N ASP A 29 -19.00 3.13 -1.48
CA ASP A 29 -18.23 2.27 -2.39
C ASP A 29 -17.78 0.96 -1.71
N LEU A 30 -18.11 0.74 -0.42
CA LEU A 30 -17.84 -0.52 0.25
C LEU A 30 -18.78 -1.62 -0.25
N PRO A 31 -18.31 -2.88 -0.28
CA PRO A 31 -19.17 -4.02 -0.61
C PRO A 31 -20.41 -4.08 0.29
N LYS A 32 -21.57 -4.44 -0.29
CA LYS A 32 -22.79 -4.70 0.48
C LYS A 32 -22.51 -5.84 1.47
N GLY A 33 -22.70 -5.57 2.77
CA GLY A 33 -22.40 -6.50 3.86
C GLY A 33 -21.10 -6.20 4.61
N PHE A 34 -20.40 -5.10 4.30
CA PHE A 34 -19.28 -4.65 5.12
C PHE A 34 -19.79 -4.20 6.51
N PRO A 35 -19.17 -4.64 7.62
CA PRO A 35 -19.64 -4.29 8.96
C PRO A 35 -19.69 -2.78 9.21
N GLU A 36 -20.81 -2.29 9.71
CA GLU A 36 -20.97 -0.87 10.05
C GLU A 36 -20.15 -0.46 11.30
N ASP A 37 -19.84 -1.42 12.17
CA ASP A 37 -19.04 -1.22 13.37
C ASP A 37 -17.56 -0.93 13.08
N ILE A 38 -17.08 -1.19 11.86
CA ILE A 38 -15.68 -0.93 11.50
C ILE A 38 -15.55 0.48 10.92
N PRO A 39 -14.86 1.41 11.60
CA PRO A 39 -14.61 2.74 11.06
C PRO A 39 -13.56 2.68 9.93
N GLY A 40 -13.86 3.36 8.82
CA GLY A 40 -12.95 3.46 7.68
C GLY A 40 -13.66 3.80 6.39
N ILE A 41 -12.86 4.14 5.38
CA ILE A 41 -13.32 4.33 4.00
C ILE A 41 -12.45 3.47 3.08
N PRO A 42 -12.98 3.01 1.94
CA PRO A 42 -12.15 2.34 0.95
C PRO A 42 -11.19 3.35 0.30
N TYR A 43 -10.05 2.85 -0.17
CA TYR A 43 -9.10 3.63 -0.95
C TYR A 43 -8.72 2.85 -2.20
N PHE A 44 -8.54 3.57 -3.31
CA PHE A 44 -7.82 3.01 -4.45
C PHE A 44 -6.33 3.19 -4.23
N LEU A 45 -5.57 2.14 -4.52
CA LEU A 45 -4.12 2.26 -4.67
C LEU A 45 -3.84 2.67 -6.13
N ASP A 46 -3.39 3.90 -6.32
CA ASP A 46 -3.17 4.46 -7.66
C ASP A 46 -1.77 4.19 -8.16
N SER A 47 -0.77 4.36 -7.30
CA SER A 47 0.63 4.21 -7.67
C SER A 47 1.51 3.90 -6.47
N TYR A 48 2.71 3.44 -6.76
CA TYR A 48 3.75 3.14 -5.80
C TYR A 48 5.07 3.76 -6.27
N VAL A 49 5.70 4.49 -5.36
CA VAL A 49 6.99 5.14 -5.50
C VAL A 49 7.95 4.48 -4.51
N HIS A 50 8.83 3.64 -5.02
CA HIS A 50 9.93 3.10 -4.24
C HIS A 50 10.86 4.23 -3.76
N PRO A 51 11.27 4.28 -2.47
CA PRO A 51 12.07 5.38 -1.92
C PRO A 51 13.47 5.49 -2.55
N GLU A 52 14.00 4.38 -3.06
CA GLU A 52 15.31 4.33 -3.72
C GLU A 52 15.25 4.58 -5.24
N VAL A 53 14.05 4.74 -5.80
CA VAL A 53 13.85 4.97 -7.23
C VAL A 53 13.30 6.39 -7.44
N PRO A 54 13.87 7.19 -8.35
CA PRO A 54 13.38 8.54 -8.64
C PRO A 54 11.92 8.54 -9.11
N LEU A 55 11.12 9.54 -8.72
CA LEU A 55 9.71 9.67 -9.11
C LEU A 55 9.46 9.76 -10.63
N ASP A 56 10.49 10.10 -11.40
CA ASP A 56 10.42 10.22 -12.86
C ASP A 56 10.46 8.84 -13.56
N LYS A 57 10.69 7.77 -12.81
CA LYS A 57 10.72 6.41 -13.35
C LYS A 57 9.31 5.81 -13.46
N PRO A 58 9.08 4.93 -14.44
CA PRO A 58 7.79 4.25 -14.58
C PRO A 58 7.50 3.35 -13.37
N LEU A 59 6.22 3.15 -13.06
CA LEU A 59 5.74 2.28 -11.97
C LEU A 59 6.40 0.89 -11.98
N ALA A 60 6.66 0.34 -13.17
CA ALA A 60 7.33 -0.96 -13.31
C ALA A 60 8.70 -1.00 -12.64
N ASP A 61 9.49 0.07 -12.73
CA ASP A 61 10.82 0.16 -12.11
C ASP A 61 10.72 0.22 -10.59
N HIS A 62 9.74 0.97 -10.07
CA HIS A 62 9.46 1.02 -8.64
C HIS A 62 9.00 -0.35 -8.09
N ILE A 63 8.13 -1.06 -8.82
CA ILE A 63 7.69 -2.42 -8.45
C ILE A 63 8.87 -3.40 -8.50
N ALA A 64 9.70 -3.34 -9.54
CA ALA A 64 10.88 -4.20 -9.67
C ALA A 64 11.87 -4.00 -8.50
N ALA A 65 12.09 -2.75 -8.09
CA ALA A 65 12.91 -2.44 -6.91
C ALA A 65 12.31 -3.04 -5.63
N ALA A 66 11.00 -2.87 -5.41
CA ALA A 66 10.32 -3.46 -4.25
C ALA A 66 10.42 -5.00 -4.25
N MET A 67 10.24 -5.65 -5.40
CA MET A 67 10.36 -7.10 -5.51
C MET A 67 11.77 -7.59 -5.17
N LYS A 68 12.79 -6.84 -5.59
CA LYS A 68 14.19 -7.14 -5.26
C LYS A 68 14.45 -7.01 -3.76
N ASP A 69 13.88 -6.00 -3.11
CA ASP A 69 14.01 -5.81 -1.66
C ASP A 69 13.34 -6.93 -0.87
N VAL A 70 12.17 -7.37 -1.31
CA VAL A 70 11.48 -8.53 -0.72
C VAL A 70 12.33 -9.79 -0.88
N GLU A 71 12.93 -10.01 -2.05
CA GLU A 71 13.81 -11.15 -2.31
C GLU A 71 15.09 -11.08 -1.45
N ASN A 72 15.70 -9.91 -1.31
CA ASN A 72 16.88 -9.70 -0.47
C ASN A 72 16.59 -9.94 1.02
N LYS A 73 15.42 -9.49 1.51
CA LYS A 73 14.95 -9.81 2.87
C LYS A 73 14.70 -11.30 3.05
N ALA A 74 14.07 -11.95 2.08
CA ALA A 74 13.80 -13.39 2.13
C ALA A 74 15.11 -14.20 2.20
N LYS A 75 16.11 -13.86 1.39
CA LYS A 75 17.43 -14.52 1.42
C LYS A 75 18.17 -14.27 2.74
N SER A 76 18.07 -13.07 3.30
CA SER A 76 18.70 -12.76 4.60
C SER A 76 18.09 -13.55 5.76
N SER A 77 16.82 -13.92 5.66
CA SER A 77 16.11 -14.66 6.71
C SER A 77 16.29 -16.17 6.65
N VAL A 78 16.85 -16.72 5.57
CA VAL A 78 17.14 -18.16 5.40
C VAL A 78 18.56 -18.51 5.90
N ASN A 79 19.41 -17.51 6.09
CA ASN A 79 20.83 -17.70 6.40
C ASN A 79 21.15 -17.58 7.90
N ASN A 80 20.15 -17.61 8.79
CA ASN A 80 20.32 -17.35 10.22
C ASN A 80 19.58 -18.37 11.09
#